data_AF-A0A9J6GD61-F1
#
_entry.id   AF-A0A9J6GD61-F1
#
_cell.length_a   1.000
_cell.length_b   1.000
_cell.length_c   1.000
_cell.angle_alpha   90.00
_cell.angle_beta   90.00
_cell.angle_gamma   90.00
#
_symmetry.space_group_name_H-M   'P 1'
#
loop_
_entity.id
_entity.type
_entity.pdbx_description
1 polymer ?
#
loop_
_entity_poly.entity_id
_entity_poly.type
_entity_poly.pdbx_seq_one_letter_code
_entity_poly.pdbx_strand_id
1 'polypeptide(L)'
;MAEPARDLQSGEGNDADIEDVEETDKKKGGELSASQTARLTAEMMKDPKVLAALQSKLGAIVGAPSTYIESLPACVKRRIKALKKLHVECAKVEAQFHMEVYALECKYAKLYQPFYDKRHLITMGKVEPTDEECDFATDSEKEEDEITEGVKKADINEKGDEKKEEVVAGIPEFWLTALKNLDLVVDMIQEHDEEILKHLIDIKVRNMEPPGPLGFVLEFHFEPNEFFSNTVLTKTYEIKCEVDDSDPLSFEGPDIVGCKGCTIEWKKGKNVTVKTLKKKQKHKSKGTVRFVTKTVQKDSFFNFFAPPSEVPGEQVDEDTQALLAADFEIGHVLKERVVPRAVLYFTGEAVQDDEGKKVRFVTNNSSKSRHGYLDKMKKLNFEAHIDEIYTTPYCVVLYLRQHNFTGKIYLVGSDGFRSELEEGGFATLPIGPDTTGPDWLKWCLEEVKLETGVKAVVCGFDEHISFNKCLKAASYLKDENCLFLATNRDETYPCPNKNIVVPGSGSMLAAVSTAALRKPIVLGKPEHYMTDCIRYRCPDLVSEKTLMIGDRLETDILMGRRAGMKTLLVGSGIHTLDDVRKLVAEGRHDEVPDFYLPKLGDIVDMLT
;
A
#
# COMPACT_ATOMS: atom_id res chain seq x y z
N MET A 1 -10.04 -72.03 14.67
CA MET A 1 -8.58 -71.95 14.42
C MET A 1 -8.11 -70.72 15.21
N ALA A 2 -7.84 -70.89 16.50
CA ALA A 2 -6.52 -71.18 17.06
C ALA A 2 -5.58 -69.96 16.97
N GLU A 3 -5.76 -69.05 17.94
CA GLU A 3 -4.79 -68.58 18.95
C GLU A 3 -3.34 -68.13 18.59
N PRO A 4 -2.72 -67.31 19.47
CA PRO A 4 -1.86 -66.17 19.12
C PRO A 4 -0.48 -66.21 19.86
N ALA A 5 0.11 -65.02 20.06
CA ALA A 5 1.10 -64.65 21.10
C ALA A 5 2.60 -64.95 20.87
N ARG A 6 3.45 -63.94 21.15
CA ARG A 6 4.40 -63.93 22.30
C ARG A 6 5.34 -62.70 22.27
N ASP A 7 4.98 -61.73 23.10
CA ASP A 7 5.71 -61.17 24.26
C ASP A 7 7.17 -61.54 24.59
N LEU A 8 7.80 -60.61 25.35
CA LEU A 8 8.93 -60.69 26.31
C LEU A 8 10.37 -60.59 25.74
N GLN A 9 11.38 -60.02 26.41
CA GLN A 9 11.57 -59.04 27.50
C GLN A 9 13.10 -58.81 27.61
N SER A 10 13.49 -57.64 28.16
CA SER A 10 14.72 -57.28 28.91
C SER A 10 15.83 -58.32 29.20
N GLY A 11 17.08 -57.85 29.23
CA GLY A 11 18.18 -58.49 29.96
C GLY A 11 19.48 -57.66 29.96
N GLU A 12 19.81 -57.12 31.14
CA GLU A 12 21.02 -56.38 31.52
C GLU A 12 22.27 -57.28 31.68
N GLY A 13 23.46 -56.66 31.78
CA GLY A 13 24.49 -57.08 32.73
C GLY A 13 25.92 -57.29 32.20
N ASN A 14 26.80 -56.33 32.57
CA ASN A 14 28.16 -56.44 33.17
C ASN A 14 29.21 -57.37 32.55
N ASP A 15 30.51 -57.23 32.72
CA ASP A 15 31.49 -56.28 33.26
C ASP A 15 32.83 -56.93 32.85
N ALA A 16 33.88 -56.15 32.57
CA ALA A 16 35.26 -56.60 32.85
C ALA A 16 36.23 -55.42 32.75
N ASP A 17 36.60 -54.91 33.93
CA ASP A 17 37.81 -54.15 34.21
C ASP A 17 39.07 -54.94 33.81
N ILE A 18 40.05 -54.26 33.21
CA ILE A 18 41.48 -54.53 33.46
C ILE A 18 42.22 -53.18 33.53
N GLU A 19 42.99 -53.08 34.60
CA GLU A 19 43.70 -51.94 35.18
C GLU A 19 44.83 -51.33 34.34
N ASP A 20 45.15 -50.10 34.74
CA ASP A 20 46.23 -49.19 34.38
C ASP A 20 47.65 -49.79 34.34
N VAL A 21 48.56 -49.13 33.59
CA VAL A 21 49.72 -48.37 34.15
C VAL A 21 50.71 -47.93 33.04
N GLU A 22 50.93 -46.61 33.01
CA GLU A 22 52.13 -45.81 32.68
C GLU A 22 52.67 -45.59 31.23
N GLU A 23 52.51 -44.31 30.82
CA GLU A 23 53.56 -43.33 30.45
C GLU A 23 54.24 -43.37 29.06
N THR A 24 53.92 -42.39 28.20
CA THR A 24 54.81 -41.26 27.76
C THR A 24 54.43 -40.69 26.38
N ASP A 25 54.61 -39.37 26.27
CA ASP A 25 54.35 -38.43 25.17
C ASP A 25 54.62 -38.88 23.70
N LYS A 26 53.70 -38.50 22.79
CA LYS A 26 54.05 -37.75 21.55
C LYS A 26 52.82 -37.22 20.79
N LYS A 27 52.78 -35.89 20.65
CA LYS A 27 51.94 -35.11 19.71
C LYS A 27 52.00 -35.64 18.27
N LYS A 28 50.83 -35.85 17.65
CA LYS A 28 50.57 -35.58 16.22
C LYS A 28 49.12 -35.11 16.04
N GLY A 29 48.95 -33.89 15.53
CA GLY A 29 47.65 -33.36 15.09
C GLY A 29 47.23 -34.02 13.78
N GLY A 30 46.01 -34.54 13.73
CA GLY A 30 45.35 -35.03 12.52
C GLY A 30 44.37 -33.98 11.99
N GLU A 31 44.42 -33.74 10.67
CA GLU A 31 43.45 -32.91 9.95
C GLU A 31 42.04 -33.54 9.99
N LEU A 32 41.03 -32.72 10.28
CA LEU A 32 39.61 -33.11 10.24
C LEU A 32 39.10 -33.11 8.80
N SER A 33 38.26 -34.10 8.45
CA SER A 33 37.68 -34.19 7.10
C SER A 33 36.59 -33.14 6.86
N ALA A 34 36.41 -32.72 5.60
CA ALA A 34 35.41 -31.71 5.21
C ALA A 34 33.96 -32.05 5.64
N SER A 35 33.63 -33.34 5.76
CA SER A 35 32.33 -33.81 6.26
C SER A 35 32.15 -33.54 7.75
N GLN A 36 33.21 -33.68 8.55
CA GLN A 36 33.16 -33.39 9.99
C GLN A 36 33.12 -31.87 10.24
N THR A 37 33.84 -31.07 9.45
CA THR A 37 33.77 -29.61 9.52
C THR A 37 32.38 -29.10 9.20
N ALA A 38 31.71 -29.64 8.16
CA ALA A 38 30.34 -29.28 7.81
C ALA A 38 29.34 -29.64 8.92
N ARG A 39 29.52 -30.79 9.57
CA ARG A 39 28.65 -31.27 10.65
C ARG A 39 28.81 -30.44 11.93
N LEU A 40 30.05 -30.10 12.30
CA LEU A 40 30.37 -29.16 13.40
C LEU A 40 29.82 -27.75 13.12
N THR A 41 29.92 -27.27 11.89
CA THR A 41 29.36 -25.96 11.51
C THR A 41 27.83 -25.96 11.59
N ALA A 42 27.18 -27.05 11.20
CA ALA A 42 25.74 -27.22 11.31
C ALA A 42 25.25 -27.36 12.77
N GLU A 43 26.07 -27.94 13.67
CA GLU A 43 25.78 -27.97 15.11
C GLU A 43 25.96 -26.60 15.76
N MET A 44 27.00 -25.85 15.38
CA MET A 44 27.20 -24.47 15.87
C MET A 44 26.09 -23.51 15.44
N MET A 45 25.49 -23.71 14.26
CA MET A 45 24.33 -22.92 13.80
C MET A 45 23.01 -23.28 14.50
N LYS A 46 22.96 -24.36 15.29
CA LYS A 46 21.78 -24.73 16.10
C LYS A 46 21.81 -24.13 17.50
N ASP A 47 22.93 -23.53 17.91
CA ASP A 47 23.04 -22.85 19.20
C ASP A 47 22.30 -21.50 19.16
N PRO A 48 21.23 -21.30 19.96
CA PRO A 48 20.47 -20.06 19.99
C PRO A 48 21.31 -18.84 20.36
N LYS A 49 22.41 -19.02 21.11
CA LYS A 49 23.32 -17.92 21.48
C LYS A 49 24.20 -17.49 20.30
N VAL A 50 24.58 -18.42 19.42
CA VAL A 50 25.37 -18.14 18.21
C VAL A 50 24.50 -17.45 17.16
N LEU A 51 23.26 -17.89 16.98
CA LEU A 51 22.27 -17.23 16.12
C LEU A 51 21.90 -15.83 16.62
N ALA A 52 21.69 -15.65 17.93
CA ALA A 52 21.43 -14.34 18.52
C ALA A 52 22.65 -13.39 18.38
N ALA A 53 23.87 -13.91 18.51
CA ALA A 53 25.09 -13.13 18.29
C ALA A 53 25.30 -12.75 16.82
N LEU A 54 24.88 -13.61 15.88
CA LEU A 54 24.87 -13.33 14.43
C LEU A 54 23.81 -12.31 14.06
N GLN A 55 22.57 -12.44 14.57
CA GLN A 55 21.49 -11.48 14.33
C GLN A 55 21.78 -10.11 14.95
N SER A 56 22.34 -10.07 16.16
CA SER A 56 22.78 -8.84 16.81
C SER A 56 23.92 -8.14 16.05
N LYS A 57 24.80 -8.91 15.40
CA LYS A 57 25.84 -8.34 14.51
C LYS A 57 25.29 -7.91 13.15
N LEU A 58 24.35 -8.65 12.56
CA LEU A 58 23.72 -8.30 11.28
C LEU A 58 22.90 -7.01 11.36
N GLY A 59 22.20 -6.76 12.47
CA GLY A 59 21.48 -5.50 12.70
C GLY A 59 22.37 -4.25 12.80
N ALA A 60 23.69 -4.43 12.97
CA ALA A 60 24.67 -3.33 13.02
C ALA A 60 25.47 -3.15 11.71
N ILE A 61 25.15 -3.90 10.65
CA ILE A 61 25.95 -4.00 9.41
C ILE A 61 25.35 -3.24 8.21
N VAL A 62 24.15 -2.69 8.31
CA VAL A 62 23.62 -1.82 7.24
C VAL A 62 24.37 -0.49 7.28
N GLY A 63 25.27 -0.26 6.31
CA GLY A 63 25.94 1.02 6.07
C GLY A 63 27.35 1.23 6.66
N ALA A 64 27.89 0.30 7.45
CA ALA A 64 29.29 0.37 7.94
C ALA A 64 30.21 -0.59 7.17
N PRO A 65 31.52 -0.30 6.99
CA PRO A 65 32.48 -1.28 6.48
C PRO A 65 32.41 -2.51 7.38
N SER A 66 31.78 -3.56 6.88
CA SER A 66 31.45 -4.71 7.71
C SER A 66 32.76 -5.30 8.23
N THR A 67 33.02 -5.18 9.54
CA THR A 67 34.17 -5.80 10.23
C THR A 67 34.25 -7.30 9.94
N TYR A 68 33.12 -7.90 9.55
CA TYR A 68 33.02 -9.24 9.01
C TYR A 68 33.77 -9.41 7.67
N ILE A 69 33.55 -8.54 6.67
CA ILE A 69 34.24 -8.59 5.37
C ILE A 69 35.75 -8.42 5.55
N GLU A 70 36.18 -7.58 6.50
CA GLU A 70 37.59 -7.41 6.86
C GLU A 70 38.18 -8.66 7.53
N SER A 71 37.39 -9.42 8.28
CA SER A 71 37.81 -10.68 8.91
C SER A 71 37.91 -11.87 7.96
N LEU A 72 37.44 -11.75 6.71
CA LEU A 72 37.43 -12.86 5.75
C LEU A 72 38.84 -13.25 5.28
N PRO A 73 39.11 -14.57 5.06
CA PRO A 73 40.36 -15.03 4.48
C PRO A 73 40.66 -14.41 3.11
N ALA A 74 41.94 -14.22 2.79
CA ALA A 74 42.39 -13.60 1.53
C ALA A 74 41.84 -14.31 0.28
N CYS A 75 41.69 -15.64 0.32
CA CYS A 75 41.09 -16.41 -0.78
C CYS A 75 39.61 -16.06 -1.02
N VAL A 76 38.85 -15.76 0.05
CA VAL A 76 37.44 -15.35 -0.03
C VAL A 76 37.34 -13.90 -0.51
N LYS A 77 38.17 -12.99 0.03
CA LYS A 77 38.25 -11.60 -0.46
C LYS A 77 38.57 -11.52 -1.95
N ARG A 78 39.45 -12.39 -2.46
CA ARG A 78 39.75 -12.49 -3.90
C ARG A 78 38.53 -12.91 -4.72
N ARG A 79 37.72 -13.86 -4.22
CA ARG A 79 36.46 -14.26 -4.87
C ARG A 79 35.46 -13.09 -4.89
N ILE A 80 35.29 -12.38 -3.77
CA ILE A 80 34.42 -11.19 -3.70
C ILE A 80 34.88 -10.11 -4.69
N LYS A 81 36.19 -9.83 -4.78
CA LYS A 81 36.71 -8.87 -5.76
C LYS A 81 36.45 -9.31 -7.21
N ALA A 82 36.55 -10.61 -7.50
CA ALA A 82 36.19 -11.16 -8.81
C ALA A 82 34.68 -11.02 -9.10
N LEU A 83 33.82 -11.24 -8.11
CA LEU A 83 32.37 -11.02 -8.22
C LEU A 83 32.02 -9.55 -8.45
N LYS A 84 32.65 -8.62 -7.71
CA LYS A 84 32.49 -7.17 -7.95
C LYS A 84 32.90 -6.79 -9.37
N LYS A 85 34.03 -7.31 -9.87
CA LYS A 85 34.43 -7.09 -11.27
C LYS A 85 33.39 -7.63 -12.25
N LEU A 86 32.85 -8.83 -12.01
CA LEU A 86 31.82 -9.41 -12.85
C LEU A 86 30.55 -8.55 -12.86
N HIS A 87 30.15 -8.02 -11.71
CA HIS A 87 29.01 -7.11 -11.59
C HIS A 87 29.21 -5.82 -12.42
N VAL A 88 30.40 -5.22 -12.39
CA VAL A 88 30.72 -4.06 -13.26
C VAL A 88 30.61 -4.40 -14.75
N GLU A 89 31.02 -5.60 -15.16
CA GLU A 89 30.84 -6.04 -16.55
C GLU A 89 29.35 -6.26 -16.89
N CYS A 90 28.53 -6.74 -15.94
CA CYS A 90 27.07 -6.79 -16.13
C CYS A 90 26.48 -5.38 -16.28
N ALA A 91 26.87 -4.42 -15.43
CA ALA A 91 26.40 -3.03 -15.49
C ALA A 91 26.71 -2.36 -16.85
N LYS A 92 27.84 -2.70 -17.48
CA LYS A 92 28.15 -2.21 -18.85
C LYS A 92 27.18 -2.75 -19.90
N VAL A 93 26.77 -4.01 -19.78
CA VAL A 93 25.76 -4.60 -20.68
C VAL A 93 24.39 -3.97 -20.41
N GLU A 94 24.06 -3.71 -19.14
CA GLU A 94 22.84 -3.03 -18.73
C GLU A 94 22.77 -1.59 -19.26
N ALA A 95 23.87 -0.85 -19.19
CA ALA A 95 23.98 0.47 -19.81
C ALA A 95 23.72 0.42 -21.32
N GLN A 96 24.26 -0.59 -22.02
CA GLN A 96 23.95 -0.78 -23.44
C GLN A 96 22.46 -1.09 -23.68
N PHE A 97 21.86 -1.94 -22.85
CA PHE A 97 20.42 -2.24 -22.93
C PHE A 97 19.58 -0.97 -22.80
N HIS A 98 19.86 -0.12 -21.81
CA HIS A 98 19.13 1.13 -21.62
C HIS A 98 19.35 2.14 -22.75
N MET A 99 20.54 2.17 -23.37
CA MET A 99 20.78 2.96 -24.57
C MET A 99 19.91 2.52 -25.74
N GLU A 100 19.73 1.20 -25.93
CA GLU A 100 18.83 0.65 -26.95
C GLU A 100 17.35 0.95 -26.64
N VAL A 101 16.96 0.89 -25.36
CA VAL A 101 15.62 1.31 -24.89
C VAL A 101 15.38 2.79 -25.18
N TYR A 102 16.33 3.66 -24.90
CA TYR A 102 16.20 5.09 -25.19
C TYR A 102 16.07 5.39 -26.68
N ALA A 103 16.84 4.68 -27.53
CA ALA A 103 16.69 4.78 -28.98
C ALA A 103 15.30 4.31 -29.43
N LEU A 104 14.75 3.28 -28.78
CA LEU A 104 13.40 2.79 -29.01
C LEU A 104 12.35 3.82 -28.58
N GLU A 105 12.50 4.46 -27.42
CA GLU A 105 11.65 5.55 -26.96
C GLU A 105 11.62 6.70 -27.97
N CYS A 106 12.78 7.12 -28.49
CA CYS A 106 12.87 8.15 -29.53
C CYS A 106 12.10 7.75 -30.80
N LYS A 107 12.15 6.48 -31.18
CA LYS A 107 11.39 5.95 -32.33
C LYS A 107 9.88 6.00 -32.08
N TYR A 108 9.41 5.56 -30.91
CA TYR A 108 7.98 5.53 -30.60
C TYR A 108 7.41 6.92 -30.29
N ALA A 109 8.20 7.85 -29.78
CA ALA A 109 7.81 9.25 -29.62
C ALA A 109 7.29 9.85 -30.95
N LYS A 110 7.93 9.51 -32.08
CA LYS A 110 7.49 9.92 -33.43
C LYS A 110 6.14 9.31 -33.83
N LEU A 111 5.83 8.11 -33.33
CA LEU A 111 4.55 7.44 -33.58
C LEU A 111 3.43 7.99 -32.69
N TYR A 112 3.75 8.48 -31.50
CA TYR A 112 2.79 9.15 -30.62
C TYR A 112 2.45 10.58 -31.07
N GLN A 113 3.40 11.26 -31.73
CA GLN A 113 3.26 12.68 -32.11
C GLN A 113 1.95 13.02 -32.85
N PRO A 114 1.45 12.24 -33.83
CA PRO A 114 0.18 12.54 -34.50
C PRO A 114 -1.02 12.54 -33.55
N PHE A 115 -1.04 11.69 -32.52
CA PHE A 115 -2.11 11.66 -31.53
C PHE A 115 -2.07 12.90 -30.63
N TYR A 116 -0.87 13.32 -30.21
CA TYR A 116 -0.71 14.52 -29.39
C TYR A 116 -1.03 15.80 -30.18
N ASP A 117 -0.64 15.87 -31.45
CA ASP A 117 -0.99 16.99 -32.33
C ASP A 117 -2.52 17.03 -32.55
N LYS A 118 -3.18 15.89 -32.73
CA LYS A 118 -4.66 15.82 -32.82
C LYS A 118 -5.33 16.27 -31.51
N ARG A 119 -4.86 15.79 -30.35
CA ARG A 119 -5.35 16.25 -29.03
C ARG A 119 -5.24 17.76 -28.92
N HIS A 120 -4.09 18.34 -29.26
CA HIS A 120 -3.89 19.78 -29.21
C HIS A 120 -4.89 20.55 -30.08
N LEU A 121 -5.19 20.06 -31.29
CA LEU A 121 -6.19 20.67 -32.17
C LEU A 121 -7.60 20.63 -31.56
N ILE A 122 -7.97 19.51 -30.92
CA ILE A 122 -9.25 19.35 -30.23
C ILE A 122 -9.33 20.26 -29.00
N THR A 123 -8.31 20.26 -28.14
CA THR A 123 -8.29 21.10 -26.92
C THR A 123 -8.34 22.59 -27.24
N MET A 124 -7.83 23.02 -28.41
CA MET A 124 -7.95 24.40 -28.89
C MET A 124 -9.26 24.71 -29.62
N GLY A 125 -10.11 23.73 -29.91
CA GLY A 125 -11.32 23.92 -30.72
C GLY A 125 -11.05 24.24 -32.19
N LYS A 126 -9.90 23.80 -32.72
CA LYS A 126 -9.54 23.97 -34.15
C LYS A 126 -10.08 22.83 -35.02
N VAL A 127 -10.36 21.68 -34.41
CA VAL A 127 -10.95 20.50 -35.04
C VAL A 127 -11.99 19.95 -34.08
N GLU A 128 -13.23 19.83 -34.55
CA GLU A 128 -14.29 19.14 -33.81
C GLU A 128 -14.19 17.63 -34.04
N PRO A 129 -14.27 16.80 -32.98
CA PRO A 129 -14.34 15.34 -33.12
C PRO A 129 -15.57 14.89 -33.91
N THR A 130 -15.47 13.76 -34.61
CA THR A 130 -16.62 13.14 -35.27
C THR A 130 -17.42 12.28 -34.29
N ASP A 131 -18.71 12.02 -34.57
CA ASP A 131 -19.56 11.15 -33.72
C ASP A 131 -18.92 9.78 -33.44
N GLU A 132 -18.29 9.16 -34.44
CA GLU A 132 -17.56 7.88 -34.29
C GLU A 132 -16.33 7.98 -33.38
N GLU A 133 -15.73 9.16 -33.25
CA GLU A 133 -14.57 9.41 -32.38
C GLU A 133 -15.02 9.70 -30.93
N CYS A 134 -16.29 10.05 -30.74
CA CYS A 134 -16.93 10.22 -29.43
C CYS A 134 -17.60 8.93 -28.92
N ASP A 135 -17.80 7.92 -29.77
CA ASP A 135 -18.37 6.62 -29.40
C ASP A 135 -17.36 5.80 -28.56
N PHE A 136 -17.37 6.00 -27.24
CA PHE A 136 -16.44 5.39 -26.30
C PHE A 136 -17.15 4.48 -25.29
N ALA A 137 -17.02 3.17 -25.49
CA ALA A 137 -17.77 2.11 -24.80
C ALA A 137 -17.53 1.92 -23.28
N THR A 138 -16.76 2.79 -22.62
CA THR A 138 -16.59 2.75 -21.15
C THR A 138 -17.42 3.78 -20.40
N ASP A 139 -18.14 4.66 -21.12
CA ASP A 139 -19.18 5.45 -20.49
C ASP A 139 -20.17 4.46 -19.87
N SER A 140 -20.25 4.45 -18.54
CA SER A 140 -21.27 3.65 -17.86
C SER A 140 -22.64 4.08 -18.40
N GLU A 141 -23.67 3.23 -18.38
CA GLU A 141 -25.03 3.57 -18.87
C GLU A 141 -25.57 4.91 -18.28
N LYS A 142 -24.96 5.43 -17.20
CA LYS A 142 -25.24 6.75 -16.61
C LYS A 142 -24.59 7.95 -17.30
N GLU A 143 -23.40 7.82 -17.88
CA GLU A 143 -22.69 8.91 -18.58
C GLU A 143 -23.26 9.14 -19.98
N GLU A 144 -23.60 8.06 -20.69
CA GLU A 144 -24.36 8.16 -21.96
C GLU A 144 -25.71 8.85 -21.76
N ASP A 145 -26.41 8.58 -20.64
CA ASP A 145 -27.69 9.22 -20.30
C ASP A 145 -27.53 10.73 -20.01
N GLU A 146 -26.45 11.18 -19.35
CA GLU A 146 -26.21 12.60 -19.09
C GLU A 146 -25.79 13.39 -20.35
N ILE A 147 -24.95 12.81 -21.20
CA ILE A 147 -24.54 13.40 -22.48
C ILE A 147 -25.75 13.44 -23.44
N THR A 148 -26.50 12.34 -23.56
CA THR A 148 -27.68 12.30 -24.43
C THR A 148 -28.87 13.09 -23.87
N GLU A 149 -29.06 13.22 -22.56
CA GLU A 149 -30.03 14.17 -21.99
C GLU A 149 -29.58 15.62 -22.20
N GLY A 150 -28.28 15.92 -22.13
CA GLY A 150 -27.73 17.25 -22.44
C GLY A 150 -28.01 17.67 -23.88
N VAL A 151 -27.80 16.75 -24.82
CA VAL A 151 -28.09 16.94 -26.25
C VAL A 151 -29.61 16.96 -26.53
N LYS A 152 -30.40 16.06 -25.93
CA LYS A 152 -31.87 16.05 -26.11
C LYS A 152 -32.59 17.22 -25.44
N LYS A 153 -32.06 17.77 -24.33
CA LYS A 153 -32.59 19.01 -23.72
C LYS A 153 -32.31 20.25 -24.57
N ALA A 154 -31.31 20.21 -25.45
CA ALA A 154 -31.11 21.26 -26.46
C ALA A 154 -32.16 21.18 -27.58
N ASP A 155 -32.58 19.97 -27.97
CA ASP A 155 -33.54 19.75 -29.06
C ASP A 155 -35.03 19.79 -28.67
N ILE A 156 -35.39 19.76 -27.38
CA ILE A 156 -36.79 19.81 -26.94
C ILE A 156 -37.01 20.98 -25.99
N ASN A 157 -37.19 22.17 -26.56
CA ASN A 157 -37.87 23.27 -25.89
C ASN A 157 -38.88 23.92 -26.83
N GLU A 158 -40.10 23.39 -26.85
CA GLU A 158 -41.28 24.08 -27.38
C GLU A 158 -41.63 25.28 -26.50
N LYS A 159 -40.88 26.38 -26.69
CA LYS A 159 -41.30 27.77 -26.45
C LYS A 159 -40.12 28.67 -26.82
N GLY A 160 -40.29 29.38 -27.94
CA GLY A 160 -39.31 30.26 -28.57
C GLY A 160 -38.68 31.30 -27.64
N ASP A 161 -37.59 30.90 -26.99
CA ASP A 161 -36.49 31.76 -26.60
C ASP A 161 -35.20 31.05 -27.04
N GLU A 162 -34.59 31.54 -28.12
CA GLU A 162 -33.28 31.10 -28.60
C GLU A 162 -32.24 31.38 -27.52
N LYS A 163 -31.97 30.38 -26.65
CA LYS A 163 -30.71 30.34 -25.93
C LYS A 163 -29.63 30.05 -26.96
N LYS A 164 -28.86 31.07 -27.32
CA LYS A 164 -27.58 30.89 -28.00
C LYS A 164 -26.77 29.87 -27.20
N GLU A 165 -26.44 28.74 -27.80
CA GLU A 165 -25.37 27.89 -27.31
C GLU A 165 -24.15 28.79 -27.07
N GLU A 166 -23.61 28.77 -25.85
CA GLU A 166 -22.29 29.35 -25.62
C GLU A 166 -21.31 28.50 -26.41
N VAL A 167 -20.94 28.97 -27.60
CA VAL A 167 -19.88 28.38 -28.41
C VAL A 167 -18.58 28.64 -27.67
N VAL A 168 -18.25 27.76 -26.72
CA VAL A 168 -16.95 27.71 -26.07
C VAL A 168 -16.01 27.00 -27.03
N ALA A 169 -15.00 27.70 -27.52
CA ALA A 169 -14.01 27.11 -28.41
C ALA A 169 -13.04 26.23 -27.62
N GLY A 170 -13.01 24.93 -27.93
CA GLY A 170 -12.08 23.97 -27.34
C GLY A 170 -12.42 23.58 -25.90
N ILE A 171 -11.40 23.13 -25.16
CA ILE A 171 -11.51 22.71 -23.75
C ILE A 171 -10.79 23.74 -22.89
N PRO A 172 -11.53 24.64 -22.19
CA PRO A 172 -10.94 25.68 -21.36
C PRO A 172 -10.03 25.10 -20.28
N GLU A 173 -8.92 25.79 -20.02
CA GLU A 173 -8.01 25.50 -18.89
C GLU A 173 -7.47 24.07 -18.85
N PHE A 174 -7.50 23.33 -19.97
CA PHE A 174 -7.15 21.90 -20.03
C PHE A 174 -5.84 21.56 -19.30
N TRP A 175 -4.75 22.25 -19.64
CA TRP A 175 -3.45 22.00 -19.02
C TRP A 175 -3.32 22.56 -17.60
N LEU A 176 -4.00 23.67 -17.29
CA LEU A 176 -4.04 24.19 -15.91
C LEU A 176 -4.71 23.17 -14.99
N THR A 177 -5.88 22.65 -15.37
CA THR A 177 -6.61 21.64 -14.61
C THR A 177 -5.80 20.34 -14.49
N ALA A 178 -5.20 19.86 -15.59
CA ALA A 178 -4.35 18.68 -15.56
C ALA A 178 -3.13 18.85 -14.63
N LEU A 179 -2.49 20.02 -14.60
CA LEU A 179 -1.37 20.31 -13.69
C LEU A 179 -1.82 20.49 -12.23
N LYS A 180 -3.04 20.99 -11.98
CA LYS A 180 -3.61 21.10 -10.62
C LYS A 180 -4.00 19.74 -10.02
N ASN A 181 -4.29 18.75 -10.86
CA ASN A 181 -4.54 17.37 -10.45
C ASN A 181 -3.23 16.56 -10.32
N LEU A 182 -2.07 17.21 -10.37
CA LEU A 182 -0.78 16.57 -10.14
C LEU A 182 -0.23 16.99 -8.78
N ASP A 183 -0.19 16.06 -7.82
CA ASP A 183 0.21 16.31 -6.43
C ASP A 183 1.58 16.98 -6.30
N LEU A 184 2.55 16.60 -7.14
CA LEU A 184 3.90 17.18 -7.10
C LEU A 184 3.96 18.65 -7.55
N VAL A 185 2.95 19.14 -8.28
CA VAL A 185 2.96 20.46 -8.92
C VAL A 185 1.89 21.39 -8.35
N VAL A 186 0.80 20.87 -7.79
CA VAL A 186 -0.31 21.68 -7.26
C VAL A 186 0.17 22.70 -6.22
N ASP A 187 1.07 22.31 -5.30
CA ASP A 187 1.62 23.20 -4.27
C ASP A 187 2.59 24.26 -4.84
N MET A 188 3.13 24.02 -6.04
CA MET A 188 3.97 25.01 -6.73
C MET A 188 3.14 26.10 -7.40
N ILE A 189 1.91 25.80 -7.81
CA ILE A 189 1.02 26.73 -8.52
C ILE A 189 0.39 27.68 -7.50
N GLN A 190 0.75 28.96 -7.59
CA GLN A 190 0.15 30.00 -6.75
C GLN A 190 -1.03 30.67 -7.48
N GLU A 191 -1.92 31.34 -6.74
CA GLU A 191 -3.11 32.02 -7.32
C GLU A 191 -2.77 32.96 -8.50
N HIS A 192 -1.59 33.58 -8.45
CA HIS A 192 -1.14 34.52 -9.49
C HIS A 192 -0.50 33.84 -10.70
N ASP A 193 -0.16 32.56 -10.59
CA ASP A 193 0.34 31.74 -11.69
C ASP A 193 -0.82 31.17 -12.52
N GLU A 194 -1.98 30.92 -11.90
CA GLU A 194 -3.18 30.38 -12.57
C GLU A 194 -3.59 31.26 -13.76
N GLU A 195 -3.63 32.59 -13.58
CA GLU A 195 -3.96 33.55 -14.65
C GLU A 195 -3.01 33.47 -15.85
N ILE A 196 -1.77 33.03 -15.63
CA ILE A 196 -0.78 32.85 -16.70
C ILE A 196 -0.94 31.47 -17.34
N LEU A 197 -1.16 30.44 -16.52
CA LEU A 197 -1.34 29.05 -16.96
C LEU A 197 -2.65 28.84 -17.73
N LYS A 198 -3.66 29.70 -17.59
CA LYS A 198 -4.84 29.72 -18.48
C LYS A 198 -4.47 29.91 -19.96
N HIS A 199 -3.33 30.52 -20.25
CA HIS A 199 -2.81 30.71 -21.61
C HIS A 199 -1.94 29.54 -22.10
N LEU A 200 -1.76 28.47 -21.30
CA LEU A 200 -0.99 27.28 -21.68
C LEU A 200 -1.84 26.40 -22.60
N ILE A 201 -1.41 26.28 -23.86
CA ILE A 201 -2.17 25.58 -24.92
C ILE A 201 -1.62 24.18 -25.23
N ASP A 202 -0.36 23.90 -24.89
CA ASP A 202 0.22 22.56 -25.04
C ASP A 202 1.45 22.33 -24.15
N ILE A 203 1.68 21.08 -23.79
CA ILE A 203 2.95 20.60 -23.22
C ILE A 203 3.47 19.47 -24.10
N LYS A 204 4.65 19.68 -24.70
CA LYS A 204 5.32 18.70 -25.57
C LYS A 204 6.60 18.17 -24.93
N VAL A 205 6.93 16.92 -25.26
CA VAL A 205 8.21 16.29 -24.94
C VAL A 205 8.99 16.11 -26.22
N ARG A 206 10.23 16.63 -26.27
CA ARG A 206 11.18 16.36 -27.35
C ARG A 206 12.40 15.62 -26.80
N ASN A 207 12.58 14.36 -27.20
CA ASN A 207 13.77 13.58 -26.87
C ASN A 207 14.99 14.09 -27.64
N MET A 208 16.17 14.02 -27.02
CA MET A 208 17.45 14.42 -27.62
C MET A 208 18.11 13.23 -28.30
N GLU A 209 18.05 13.18 -29.64
CA GLU A 209 18.50 12.00 -30.39
C GLU A 209 20.04 11.83 -30.42
N PRO A 210 20.56 10.60 -30.33
CA PRO A 210 21.98 10.30 -30.54
C PRO A 210 22.45 10.73 -31.94
N PRO A 211 23.70 11.19 -32.14
CA PRO A 211 24.86 11.07 -31.24
C PRO A 211 25.04 12.24 -30.25
N GLY A 212 24.02 13.07 -30.04
CA GLY A 212 24.03 14.15 -29.05
C GLY A 212 23.93 13.67 -27.60
N PRO A 213 23.98 14.58 -26.61
CA PRO A 213 23.74 14.23 -25.21
C PRO A 213 22.33 13.66 -25.04
N LEU A 214 22.21 12.61 -24.24
CA LEU A 214 20.93 11.98 -23.91
C LEU A 214 20.13 12.92 -23.02
N GLY A 215 18.83 12.94 -23.23
CA GLY A 215 17.96 13.83 -22.47
C GLY A 215 16.62 14.08 -23.12
N PHE A 216 15.88 15.02 -22.57
CA PHE A 216 14.62 15.45 -23.15
C PHE A 216 14.36 16.91 -22.81
N VAL A 217 13.54 17.54 -23.64
CA VAL A 217 13.10 18.92 -23.46
C VAL A 217 11.59 18.90 -23.29
N LEU A 218 11.11 19.43 -22.16
CA LEU A 218 9.72 19.81 -21.97
C LEU A 218 9.50 21.19 -22.59
N GLU A 219 8.51 21.32 -23.45
CA GLU A 219 8.13 22.56 -24.12
C GLU A 219 6.71 22.94 -23.71
N PHE A 220 6.56 24.07 -23.06
CA PHE A 220 5.29 24.65 -22.63
C PHE A 220 4.90 25.74 -23.62
N HIS A 221 3.89 25.47 -24.43
CA HIS A 221 3.44 26.36 -25.50
C HIS A 221 2.33 27.27 -24.98
N PHE A 222 2.53 28.58 -25.09
CA PHE A 222 1.57 29.59 -24.65
C PHE A 222 1.01 30.35 -25.85
N GLU A 223 -0.28 30.67 -25.78
CA GLU A 223 -0.85 31.67 -26.68
C GLU A 223 -0.33 33.09 -26.34
N PRO A 224 -0.45 34.06 -27.27
CA PRO A 224 -0.08 35.44 -26.99
C PRO A 224 -0.81 36.00 -25.77
N ASN A 225 -0.08 36.24 -24.68
CA ASN A 225 -0.63 36.66 -23.40
C ASN A 225 -0.07 38.02 -22.93
N GLU A 226 -0.61 38.58 -21.85
CA GLU A 226 -0.18 39.88 -21.34
C GLU A 226 1.04 39.86 -20.39
N PHE A 227 1.56 38.67 -20.07
CA PHE A 227 2.57 38.49 -19.02
C PHE A 227 4.01 38.46 -19.54
N PHE A 228 4.27 37.72 -20.62
CA PHE A 228 5.60 37.62 -21.26
C PHE A 228 5.50 37.58 -22.79
N SER A 229 6.63 37.70 -23.50
CA SER A 229 6.70 37.62 -24.97
C SER A 229 6.98 36.23 -25.52
N ASN A 230 7.51 35.31 -24.71
CA ASN A 230 7.78 33.94 -25.12
C ASN A 230 6.49 33.25 -25.61
N THR A 231 6.59 32.52 -26.71
CA THR A 231 5.55 31.58 -27.15
C THR A 231 5.79 30.17 -26.64
N VAL A 232 7.04 29.84 -26.30
CA VAL A 232 7.43 28.53 -25.76
C VAL A 232 8.40 28.76 -24.60
N LEU A 233 8.11 28.16 -23.45
CA LEU A 233 9.04 28.02 -22.33
C LEU A 233 9.58 26.59 -22.32
N THR A 234 10.89 26.43 -22.16
CA THR A 234 11.55 25.12 -22.26
C THR A 234 12.28 24.75 -20.98
N LYS A 235 12.18 23.47 -20.61
CA LYS A 235 12.96 22.87 -19.54
C LYS A 235 13.66 21.62 -20.08
N THR A 236 14.98 21.61 -20.04
CA THR A 236 15.84 20.56 -20.58
C THR A 236 16.39 19.72 -19.43
N TYR A 237 16.33 18.40 -19.57
CA TYR A 237 16.93 17.43 -18.66
C TYR A 237 18.00 16.61 -19.39
N GLU A 238 19.16 16.48 -18.76
CA GLU A 238 20.30 15.72 -19.26
C GLU A 238 20.32 14.36 -18.55
N ILE A 239 20.39 13.27 -19.31
CA ILE A 239 20.40 11.90 -18.81
C ILE A 239 21.80 11.32 -18.98
N LYS A 240 22.29 10.62 -17.95
CA LYS A 240 23.51 9.82 -18.02
C LYS A 240 23.12 8.34 -18.01
N CYS A 241 23.67 7.58 -18.95
CA CYS A 241 23.43 6.16 -19.11
C CYS A 241 24.75 5.42 -19.36
N GLU A 242 25.74 5.70 -18.52
CA GLU A 242 27.07 5.11 -18.58
C GLU A 242 27.57 4.78 -17.16
N VAL A 243 28.32 3.69 -17.04
CA VAL A 243 28.93 3.27 -15.78
C VAL A 243 30.04 4.26 -15.42
N ASP A 244 30.01 4.80 -14.20
CA ASP A 244 31.04 5.73 -13.73
C ASP A 244 32.34 4.99 -13.40
N ASP A 245 33.46 5.39 -14.00
CA ASP A 245 34.76 4.75 -13.72
C ASP A 245 35.25 4.98 -12.27
N SER A 246 34.80 6.06 -11.62
CA SER A 246 35.15 6.40 -10.24
C SER A 246 34.30 5.64 -9.21
N ASP A 247 33.06 5.29 -9.56
CA ASP A 247 32.19 4.42 -8.77
C ASP A 247 31.39 3.44 -9.64
N PRO A 248 32.02 2.37 -10.16
CA PRO A 248 31.36 1.50 -11.15
C PRO A 248 30.24 0.63 -10.60
N LEU A 249 30.02 0.62 -9.28
CA LEU A 249 29.03 -0.22 -8.61
C LEU A 249 27.75 0.54 -8.27
N SER A 250 27.68 1.85 -8.53
CA SER A 250 26.51 2.69 -8.27
C SER A 250 25.60 2.88 -9.50
N PHE A 251 25.91 2.22 -10.62
CA PHE A 251 25.04 2.26 -11.79
C PHE A 251 23.75 1.49 -11.52
N GLU A 252 22.62 2.20 -11.47
CA GLU A 252 21.28 1.64 -11.27
C GLU A 252 20.36 1.84 -12.48
N GLY A 253 20.85 2.46 -13.56
CA GLY A 253 20.10 2.72 -14.78
C GLY A 253 20.35 4.13 -15.34
N PRO A 254 19.46 4.63 -16.21
CA PRO A 254 19.52 6.00 -16.72
C PRO A 254 19.09 7.00 -15.63
N ASP A 255 19.97 7.92 -15.30
CA ASP A 255 19.72 8.94 -14.28
C ASP A 255 19.69 10.34 -14.88
N ILE A 256 18.79 11.19 -14.38
CA ILE A 256 18.82 12.63 -14.67
C ILE A 256 19.97 13.23 -13.87
N VAL A 257 20.96 13.75 -14.58
CA VAL A 257 22.19 14.32 -13.97
C VAL A 257 22.23 15.84 -14.01
N GLY A 258 21.30 16.47 -14.72
CA GLY A 258 21.26 17.91 -14.82
C GLY A 258 19.98 18.42 -15.43
N CYS A 259 19.66 19.67 -15.12
CA CYS A 259 18.54 20.37 -15.73
C CYS A 259 18.91 21.82 -16.09
N LYS A 260 18.27 22.33 -17.15
CA LYS A 260 18.44 23.70 -17.63
C LYS A 260 17.09 24.26 -18.02
N GLY A 261 16.69 25.36 -17.39
CA GLY A 261 15.47 26.07 -17.78
C GLY A 261 15.70 27.10 -18.90
N CYS A 262 14.78 28.03 -19.05
CA CYS A 262 14.84 29.10 -20.05
C CYS A 262 14.57 30.47 -19.44
N THR A 263 15.08 31.53 -20.07
CA THR A 263 14.77 32.90 -19.63
C THR A 263 13.36 33.30 -20.05
N ILE A 264 12.54 33.70 -19.08
CA ILE A 264 11.20 34.26 -19.31
C ILE A 264 11.31 35.77 -19.54
N GLU A 265 10.86 36.22 -20.70
CA GLU A 265 10.85 37.62 -21.14
C GLU A 265 9.60 38.35 -20.60
N TRP A 266 9.60 38.59 -19.30
CA TRP A 266 8.49 39.26 -18.62
C TRP A 266 8.23 40.66 -19.16
N LYS A 267 6.95 40.94 -19.46
CA LYS A 267 6.47 42.30 -19.75
C LYS A 267 6.53 43.15 -18.49
N LYS A 268 6.58 44.47 -18.69
CA LYS A 268 6.83 45.45 -17.62
C LYS A 268 5.82 45.30 -16.47
N GLY A 269 6.33 44.93 -15.29
CA GLY A 269 5.53 44.81 -14.06
C GLY A 269 4.71 43.53 -13.94
N LYS A 270 4.89 42.56 -14.85
CA LYS A 270 4.17 41.28 -14.87
C LYS A 270 5.00 40.10 -14.36
N ASN A 271 6.25 40.33 -13.97
CA ASN A 271 7.09 39.29 -13.40
C ASN A 271 6.55 38.86 -12.03
N VAL A 272 6.00 37.65 -11.97
CA VAL A 272 5.42 37.07 -10.77
C VAL A 272 6.43 36.34 -9.87
N THR A 273 7.59 35.96 -10.41
CA THR A 273 8.64 35.24 -9.66
C THR A 273 9.41 36.14 -8.71
N VAL A 274 9.16 37.45 -8.75
CA VAL A 274 9.87 38.42 -7.93
C VAL A 274 8.97 39.48 -7.30
N LYS A 275 9.30 39.87 -6.07
CA LYS A 275 8.68 40.96 -5.34
C LYS A 275 9.62 42.17 -5.28
N THR A 276 9.13 43.31 -5.76
CA THR A 276 9.90 44.56 -5.82
C THR A 276 9.71 45.40 -4.56
N LEU A 277 10.74 45.52 -3.71
CA LEU A 277 10.73 46.32 -2.49
C LEU A 277 11.43 47.67 -2.70
N LYS A 278 10.71 48.79 -2.52
CA LYS A 278 11.32 50.13 -2.56
C LYS A 278 11.86 50.50 -1.18
N LYS A 279 13.19 50.44 -0.98
CA LYS A 279 13.85 50.86 0.25
C LYS A 279 14.32 52.32 0.13
N LYS A 280 13.90 53.19 1.05
CA LYS A 280 14.41 54.57 1.14
C LYS A 280 15.86 54.55 1.63
N GLN A 281 16.78 55.06 0.82
CA GLN A 281 18.18 55.25 1.20
C GLN A 281 18.51 56.74 1.25
N LYS A 282 18.96 57.22 2.41
CA LYS A 282 19.34 58.62 2.63
C LYS A 282 20.85 58.76 2.50
N HIS A 283 21.33 59.66 1.63
CA HIS A 283 22.76 59.91 1.47
C HIS A 283 23.30 60.65 2.71
N LYS A 284 24.33 60.09 3.37
CA LYS A 284 24.85 60.61 4.65
C LYS A 284 25.39 62.05 4.57
N SER A 285 25.77 62.54 3.39
CA SER A 285 26.39 63.87 3.23
C SER A 285 25.56 64.95 2.51
N LYS A 286 24.52 64.60 1.73
CA LYS A 286 23.79 65.56 0.86
C LYS A 286 22.30 65.68 1.16
N GLY A 287 21.77 64.96 2.16
CA GLY A 287 20.36 65.06 2.57
C GLY A 287 19.32 64.53 1.57
N THR A 288 19.71 64.24 0.32
CA THR A 288 18.83 63.73 -0.74
C THR A 288 18.43 62.27 -0.47
N VAL A 289 17.13 61.99 -0.58
CA VAL A 289 16.53 60.65 -0.41
C VAL A 289 16.39 60.00 -1.77
N ARG A 290 17.03 58.86 -2.00
CA ARG A 290 16.81 58.01 -3.19
C ARG A 290 16.04 56.75 -2.80
N PHE A 291 15.12 56.31 -3.64
CA PHE A 291 14.48 55.01 -3.48
C PHE A 291 15.34 53.97 -4.21
N VAL A 292 15.91 53.02 -3.48
CA VAL A 292 16.60 51.87 -4.06
C VAL A 292 15.63 50.72 -4.12
N THR A 293 15.42 50.20 -5.32
CA THR A 293 14.58 49.04 -5.58
C THR A 293 15.39 47.77 -5.30
N LYS A 294 14.99 46.98 -4.30
CA LYS A 294 15.53 45.64 -4.04
C LYS A 294 14.50 44.61 -4.48
N THR A 295 14.91 43.67 -5.33
CA THR A 295 14.08 42.57 -5.78
C THR A 295 14.36 41.35 -4.92
N VAL A 296 13.32 40.62 -4.50
CA VAL A 296 13.40 39.37 -3.72
C VAL A 296 12.60 38.30 -4.46
N GLN A 297 13.08 37.07 -4.49
CA GLN A 297 12.36 35.94 -5.09
C GLN A 297 11.04 35.71 -4.36
N LYS A 298 10.01 35.34 -5.13
CA LYS A 298 8.67 35.04 -4.66
C LYS A 298 8.30 33.64 -5.18
N ASP A 299 7.60 32.87 -4.36
CA ASP A 299 7.12 31.56 -4.74
C ASP A 299 6.16 31.68 -5.92
N SER A 300 6.40 30.84 -6.92
CA SER A 300 5.72 30.83 -8.21
C SER A 300 6.14 29.57 -8.96
N PHE A 301 5.19 28.93 -9.64
CA PHE A 301 5.42 27.80 -10.54
C PHE A 301 6.51 28.12 -11.57
N PHE A 302 6.58 29.37 -12.05
CA PHE A 302 7.54 29.78 -13.09
C PHE A 302 9.00 29.79 -12.64
N ASN A 303 9.28 29.61 -11.33
CA ASN A 303 10.64 29.31 -10.86
C ASN A 303 11.16 27.96 -11.40
N PHE A 304 10.27 27.05 -11.81
CA PHE A 304 10.63 25.79 -12.48
C PHE A 304 11.50 25.99 -13.73
N PHE A 305 11.37 27.13 -14.42
CA PHE A 305 12.20 27.48 -15.59
C PHE A 305 13.52 28.18 -15.22
N ALA A 306 13.80 28.36 -13.94
CA ALA A 306 15.05 28.90 -13.43
C ALA A 306 15.60 27.97 -12.34
N PRO A 307 15.97 26.72 -12.71
CA PRO A 307 16.48 25.76 -11.72
C PRO A 307 17.77 26.28 -11.08
N PRO A 308 18.09 25.81 -9.86
CA PRO A 308 19.36 26.11 -9.22
C PRO A 308 20.53 25.73 -10.14
N SER A 309 21.44 26.65 -10.38
CA SER A 309 22.63 26.39 -11.21
C SER A 309 23.71 25.73 -10.38
N GLU A 310 24.16 24.54 -10.77
CA GLU A 310 25.39 23.95 -10.24
C GLU A 310 26.60 24.84 -10.59
N VAL A 311 27.34 25.29 -9.58
CA VAL A 311 28.59 26.02 -9.78
C VAL A 311 29.73 24.98 -9.81
N PRO A 312 30.48 24.85 -10.93
CA PRO A 312 31.55 23.87 -11.01
C PRO A 312 32.60 24.09 -9.91
N GLY A 313 32.73 23.14 -8.99
CA GLY A 313 33.73 23.15 -7.91
C GLY A 313 33.22 23.55 -6.52
N GLU A 314 31.94 23.87 -6.34
CA GLU A 314 31.30 24.03 -5.03
C GLU A 314 30.44 22.81 -4.69
N GLN A 315 30.47 22.37 -3.43
CA GLN A 315 29.54 21.35 -2.95
C GLN A 315 28.15 21.98 -2.91
N VAL A 316 27.21 21.39 -3.63
CA VAL A 316 25.79 21.73 -3.57
C VAL A 316 25.33 21.47 -2.13
N ASP A 317 24.71 22.47 -1.50
CA ASP A 317 24.13 22.29 -0.17
C ASP A 317 22.93 21.33 -0.21
N GLU A 318 22.63 20.71 0.93
CA GLU A 318 21.60 19.67 1.06
C GLU A 318 20.21 20.19 0.62
N ASP A 319 19.89 21.45 0.89
CA ASP A 319 18.63 22.07 0.49
C ASP A 319 18.54 22.20 -1.04
N THR A 320 19.61 22.63 -1.71
CA THR A 320 19.68 22.73 -3.16
C THR A 320 19.63 21.34 -3.82
N GLN A 321 20.24 20.33 -3.21
CA GLN A 321 20.16 18.96 -3.71
C GLN A 321 18.73 18.39 -3.61
N ALA A 322 18.01 18.64 -2.52
CA ALA A 322 16.61 18.25 -2.36
C ALA A 322 15.70 18.95 -3.39
N LEU A 323 15.94 20.24 -3.67
CA LEU A 323 15.22 20.98 -4.70
C LEU A 323 15.45 20.42 -6.11
N LEU A 324 16.70 20.06 -6.44
CA LEU A 324 17.03 19.43 -7.73
C LEU A 324 16.40 18.05 -7.87
N ALA A 325 16.39 17.24 -6.81
CA ALA A 325 15.75 15.92 -6.81
C ALA A 325 14.23 16.04 -7.08
N ALA A 326 13.54 16.94 -6.40
CA ALA A 326 12.13 17.22 -6.64
C ALA A 326 11.88 17.72 -8.07
N ASP A 327 12.76 18.59 -8.59
CA ASP A 327 12.67 19.09 -9.97
C ASP A 327 12.83 17.98 -11.01
N PHE A 328 13.77 17.04 -10.78
CA PHE A 328 13.98 15.87 -11.64
C PHE A 328 12.77 14.94 -11.63
N GLU A 329 12.18 14.71 -10.46
CA GLU A 329 10.96 13.92 -10.30
C GLU A 329 9.79 14.53 -11.08
N ILE A 330 9.56 15.85 -10.94
CA ILE A 330 8.53 16.57 -11.71
C ILE A 330 8.79 16.44 -13.21
N GLY A 331 10.03 16.63 -13.66
CA GLY A 331 10.43 16.48 -15.05
C GLY A 331 10.13 15.09 -15.61
N HIS A 332 10.47 14.06 -14.84
CA HIS A 332 10.21 12.67 -15.17
C HIS A 332 8.70 12.37 -15.25
N VAL A 333 7.91 12.79 -14.25
CA VAL A 333 6.47 12.56 -14.20
C VAL A 333 5.75 13.27 -15.35
N LEU A 334 6.16 14.50 -15.68
CA LEU A 334 5.61 15.22 -16.83
C LEU A 334 5.89 14.48 -18.15
N LYS A 335 7.11 13.96 -18.34
CA LYS A 335 7.50 13.17 -19.52
C LYS A 335 6.71 11.87 -19.64
N GLU A 336 6.72 11.06 -18.58
CA GLU A 336 6.30 9.66 -18.64
C GLU A 336 4.80 9.46 -18.37
N ARG A 337 4.17 10.33 -17.58
CA ARG A 337 2.78 10.15 -17.15
C ARG A 337 1.85 11.22 -17.70
N VAL A 338 2.15 12.48 -17.42
CA VAL A 338 1.20 13.57 -17.66
C VAL A 338 1.02 13.83 -19.15
N VAL A 339 2.10 14.02 -19.91
CA VAL A 339 1.97 14.29 -21.36
C VAL A 339 1.30 13.12 -22.09
N PRO A 340 1.64 11.83 -21.84
CA PRO A 340 0.95 10.72 -22.49
C PRO A 340 -0.52 10.54 -22.08
N ARG A 341 -0.87 10.90 -20.83
CA ARG A 341 -2.20 10.64 -20.24
C ARG A 341 -2.95 11.92 -19.85
N ALA A 342 -2.69 13.03 -20.53
CA ALA A 342 -3.15 14.36 -20.11
C ALA A 342 -4.67 14.45 -19.87
N VAL A 343 -5.48 13.73 -20.65
CA VAL A 343 -6.93 13.69 -20.46
C VAL A 343 -7.34 13.06 -19.12
N LEU A 344 -6.63 12.02 -18.67
CA LEU A 344 -6.90 11.37 -17.38
C LEU A 344 -6.51 12.25 -16.19
N TYR A 345 -5.46 13.07 -16.34
CA TYR A 345 -5.13 14.09 -15.34
C TYR A 345 -6.14 15.24 -15.38
N PHE A 346 -6.68 15.59 -16.55
CA PHE A 346 -7.75 16.58 -16.66
C PHE A 346 -9.06 16.10 -16.00
N THR A 347 -9.48 14.86 -16.24
CA THR A 347 -10.71 14.27 -15.65
C THR A 347 -10.53 13.84 -14.19
N GLY A 348 -9.28 13.69 -13.72
CA GLY A 348 -8.94 13.25 -12.37
C GLY A 348 -8.87 11.73 -12.20
N GLU A 349 -9.10 10.94 -13.26
CA GLU A 349 -8.95 9.48 -13.27
C GLU A 349 -7.51 9.04 -13.03
N ALA A 350 -6.53 9.81 -13.53
CA ALA A 350 -5.12 9.50 -13.29
C ALA A 350 -4.75 9.56 -11.81
N VAL A 351 -5.42 10.42 -11.03
CA VAL A 351 -5.22 10.52 -9.57
C VAL A 351 -5.72 9.24 -8.88
N GLN A 352 -6.79 8.62 -9.39
CA GLN A 352 -7.32 7.36 -8.84
C GLN A 352 -6.42 6.15 -9.14
N ASP A 353 -5.67 6.20 -10.25
CA ASP A 353 -4.65 5.20 -10.62
C ASP A 353 -3.29 5.44 -9.93
N ASP A 354 -2.96 6.70 -9.60
CA ASP A 354 -1.75 7.10 -8.86
C ASP A 354 -1.91 7.00 -7.32
N GLU A 355 -3.14 6.89 -6.79
CA GLU A 355 -3.36 6.34 -5.45
C GLU A 355 -2.83 4.90 -5.46
N GLY A 356 -1.71 4.64 -4.78
CA GLY A 356 -1.09 3.32 -4.69
C GLY A 356 -2.05 2.21 -4.25
N LYS A 357 -1.54 0.98 -4.07
CA LYS A 357 -2.39 -0.17 -3.69
C LYS A 357 -3.31 0.18 -2.51
N LYS A 358 -4.63 0.22 -2.76
CA LYS A 358 -5.64 0.48 -1.72
C LYS A 358 -5.60 -0.65 -0.68
N VAL A 359 -5.24 -0.31 0.56
CA VAL A 359 -5.16 -1.28 1.66
C VAL A 359 -6.50 -1.36 2.39
N ARG A 360 -6.93 -2.57 2.74
CA ARG A 360 -8.10 -2.83 3.58
C ARG A 360 -7.69 -3.72 4.74
N PHE A 361 -8.00 -3.32 5.96
CA PHE A 361 -7.66 -4.05 7.18
C PHE A 361 -8.82 -4.95 7.60
N VAL A 362 -8.59 -6.26 7.59
CA VAL A 362 -9.65 -7.25 7.79
C VAL A 362 -9.35 -8.15 8.99
N THR A 363 -10.25 -8.22 9.98
CA THR A 363 -9.99 -8.94 11.24
C THR A 363 -11.19 -9.71 11.81
N ASN A 364 -10.92 -10.92 12.31
CA ASN A 364 -11.87 -11.75 13.07
C ASN A 364 -12.03 -11.31 14.54
N ASN A 365 -11.22 -10.37 15.01
CA ASN A 365 -11.29 -9.96 16.40
C ASN A 365 -12.57 -9.15 16.67
N SER A 366 -13.46 -9.73 17.46
CA SER A 366 -14.69 -9.07 17.87
C SER A 366 -14.58 -8.29 19.18
N SER A 367 -13.40 -8.23 19.81
CA SER A 367 -13.24 -7.56 21.11
C SER A 367 -13.23 -6.03 21.03
N LYS A 368 -13.00 -5.46 19.82
CA LYS A 368 -12.84 -4.02 19.56
C LYS A 368 -13.75 -3.55 18.43
N SER A 369 -14.22 -2.32 18.53
CA SER A 369 -14.88 -1.59 17.43
C SER A 369 -13.85 -1.12 16.39
N ARG A 370 -14.32 -0.64 15.23
CA ARG A 370 -13.48 0.02 14.21
C ARG A 370 -12.75 1.24 14.79
N HIS A 371 -13.43 2.03 15.61
CA HIS A 371 -12.81 3.13 16.37
C HIS A 371 -11.67 2.65 17.28
N GLY A 372 -11.85 1.54 18.01
CA GLY A 372 -10.80 0.96 18.82
C GLY A 372 -9.61 0.44 18.02
N TYR A 373 -9.80 0.09 16.75
CA TYR A 373 -8.74 -0.26 15.81
C TYR A 373 -8.03 0.96 15.24
N LEU A 374 -8.74 2.03 14.91
CA LEU A 374 -8.13 3.32 14.53
C LEU A 374 -7.21 3.83 15.63
N ASP A 375 -7.65 3.79 16.89
CA ASP A 375 -6.81 4.21 18.02
C ASP A 375 -5.57 3.32 18.17
N LYS A 376 -5.69 2.02 17.86
CA LYS A 376 -4.55 1.10 17.87
C LYS A 376 -3.57 1.40 16.73
N MET A 377 -4.07 1.67 15.51
CA MET A 377 -3.25 2.01 14.35
C MET A 377 -2.49 3.31 14.57
N LYS A 378 -3.16 4.36 15.08
CA LYS A 378 -2.52 5.62 15.48
C LYS A 378 -1.38 5.41 16.47
N LYS A 379 -1.56 4.55 17.49
CA LYS A 379 -0.51 4.21 18.47
C LYS A 379 0.67 3.45 17.86
N LEU A 380 0.45 2.77 16.75
CA LEU A 380 1.47 2.05 16.00
C LEU A 380 2.08 2.90 14.87
N ASN A 381 1.73 4.19 14.78
CA ASN A 381 2.12 5.12 13.73
C ASN A 381 1.70 4.67 12.32
N PHE A 382 0.53 4.03 12.21
CA PHE A 382 -0.12 3.76 10.92
C PHE A 382 -1.23 4.78 10.68
N GLU A 383 -1.20 5.41 9.51
CA GLU A 383 -2.31 6.20 8.98
C GLU A 383 -3.34 5.25 8.39
N ALA A 384 -4.59 5.36 8.84
CA ALA A 384 -5.72 4.56 8.37
C ALA A 384 -7.02 5.33 8.57
N HIS A 385 -7.97 5.12 7.65
CA HIS A 385 -9.31 5.68 7.71
C HIS A 385 -10.33 4.63 8.21
N ILE A 386 -11.43 5.08 8.83
CA ILE A 386 -12.42 4.15 9.42
C ILE A 386 -13.06 3.23 8.38
N ASP A 387 -13.21 3.70 7.14
CA ASP A 387 -13.80 2.94 6.02
C ASP A 387 -12.86 1.87 5.45
N GLU A 388 -11.59 1.87 5.85
CA GLU A 388 -10.61 0.85 5.45
C GLU A 388 -10.63 -0.37 6.38
N ILE A 389 -11.35 -0.29 7.52
CA ILE A 389 -11.29 -1.30 8.58
C ILE A 389 -12.57 -2.13 8.60
N TYR A 390 -12.42 -3.44 8.39
CA TYR A 390 -13.49 -4.43 8.40
C TYR A 390 -13.28 -5.38 9.59
N THR A 391 -14.02 -5.12 10.65
CA THR A 391 -14.09 -5.99 11.82
C THR A 391 -15.30 -6.91 11.70
N THR A 392 -15.27 -8.08 12.34
CA THR A 392 -16.45 -8.95 12.40
C THR A 392 -17.68 -8.30 13.06
N PRO A 393 -17.56 -7.47 14.13
CA PRO A 393 -18.68 -6.65 14.62
C PRO A 393 -19.32 -5.78 13.55
N TYR A 394 -18.51 -5.12 12.72
CA TYR A 394 -19.02 -4.28 11.64
C TYR A 394 -19.74 -5.08 10.56
N CYS A 395 -19.25 -6.29 10.23
CA CYS A 395 -19.97 -7.21 9.34
C CYS A 395 -21.34 -7.60 9.91
N VAL A 396 -21.48 -7.77 11.23
CA VAL A 396 -22.79 -8.00 11.87
C VAL A 396 -23.72 -6.79 11.70
N VAL A 397 -23.21 -5.57 11.88
CA VAL A 397 -23.98 -4.34 11.63
C VAL A 397 -24.49 -4.29 10.19
N LEU A 398 -23.65 -4.58 9.21
CA LEU A 398 -24.03 -4.60 7.80
C LEU A 398 -25.09 -5.68 7.51
N TYR A 399 -24.95 -6.87 8.09
CA TYR A 399 -25.93 -7.95 7.97
C TYR A 399 -27.30 -7.53 8.52
N LEU A 400 -27.32 -6.99 9.73
CA LEU A 400 -28.57 -6.56 10.36
C LEU A 400 -29.25 -5.43 9.57
N ARG A 401 -28.47 -4.50 8.98
CA ARG A 401 -28.99 -3.44 8.10
C ARG A 401 -29.59 -4.01 6.82
N GLN A 402 -28.85 -4.88 6.14
CA GLN A 402 -29.29 -5.54 4.90
C GLN A 402 -30.59 -6.33 5.10
N HIS A 403 -30.78 -6.91 6.28
CA HIS A 403 -31.98 -7.66 6.64
C HIS A 403 -33.10 -6.82 7.30
N ASN A 404 -32.97 -5.49 7.33
CA ASN A 404 -33.95 -4.58 7.96
C ASN A 404 -34.32 -5.03 9.39
N PHE A 405 -33.32 -5.47 10.16
CA PHE A 405 -33.56 -6.06 11.47
C PHE A 405 -34.17 -5.05 12.44
N THR A 406 -35.24 -5.48 13.13
CA THR A 406 -35.87 -4.71 14.21
C THR A 406 -36.09 -5.60 15.43
N GLY A 407 -35.57 -5.19 16.58
CA GLY A 407 -35.68 -5.95 17.82
C GLY A 407 -34.51 -5.69 18.77
N LYS A 408 -34.55 -6.33 19.94
CA LYS A 408 -33.42 -6.34 20.88
C LYS A 408 -32.44 -7.46 20.52
N ILE A 409 -31.16 -7.19 20.74
CA ILE A 409 -30.07 -8.16 20.54
C ILE A 409 -29.56 -8.63 21.89
N TYR A 410 -29.49 -9.95 22.09
CA TYR A 410 -28.73 -10.53 23.18
C TYR A 410 -27.30 -10.81 22.68
N LEU A 411 -26.36 -10.02 23.17
CA LEU A 411 -24.95 -10.09 22.78
C LEU A 411 -24.17 -10.95 23.77
N VAL A 412 -23.58 -12.02 23.27
CA VAL A 412 -22.47 -12.73 23.93
C VAL A 412 -21.19 -12.14 23.33
N GLY A 413 -20.65 -11.10 23.95
CA GLY A 413 -19.56 -10.31 23.38
C GLY A 413 -19.03 -9.24 24.35
N SER A 414 -17.96 -8.57 23.93
CA SER A 414 -17.31 -7.49 24.69
C SER A 414 -17.93 -6.10 24.46
N ASP A 415 -17.47 -5.11 25.24
CA ASP A 415 -17.87 -3.70 25.11
C ASP A 415 -17.55 -3.10 23.73
N GLY A 416 -16.45 -3.52 23.11
CA GLY A 416 -16.09 -3.07 21.76
C GLY A 416 -17.10 -3.53 20.71
N PHE A 417 -17.62 -4.75 20.82
CA PHE A 417 -18.67 -5.25 19.93
C PHE A 417 -19.99 -4.51 20.19
N ARG A 418 -20.36 -4.36 21.47
CA ARG A 418 -21.56 -3.62 21.84
C ARG A 418 -21.57 -2.21 21.27
N SER A 419 -20.46 -1.48 21.43
CA SER A 419 -20.31 -0.12 20.92
C SER A 419 -20.53 -0.02 19.41
N GLU A 420 -20.01 -0.99 18.65
CA GLU A 420 -20.20 -1.05 17.19
C GLU A 420 -21.67 -1.29 16.80
N LEU A 421 -22.39 -2.16 17.52
CA LEU A 421 -23.81 -2.41 17.29
C LEU A 421 -24.67 -1.18 17.62
N GLU A 422 -24.40 -0.52 18.74
CA GLU A 422 -25.12 0.68 19.19
C GLU A 422 -24.89 1.85 18.21
N GLU A 423 -23.65 2.07 17.76
CA GLU A 423 -23.32 3.02 16.68
C GLU A 423 -24.00 2.64 15.35
N GLY A 424 -24.16 1.34 15.12
CA GLY A 424 -24.91 0.77 14.01
C GLY A 424 -26.41 1.10 14.02
N GLY A 425 -26.95 1.57 15.15
CA GLY A 425 -28.37 1.85 15.38
C GLY A 425 -29.14 0.68 16.01
N PHE A 426 -28.44 -0.34 16.53
CA PHE A 426 -29.07 -1.54 17.09
C PHE A 426 -29.06 -1.55 18.62
N ALA A 427 -30.20 -1.91 19.21
CA ALA A 427 -30.34 -2.01 20.66
C ALA A 427 -29.86 -3.37 21.17
N THR A 428 -28.86 -3.37 22.05
CA THR A 428 -28.37 -4.55 22.76
C THR A 428 -28.83 -4.57 24.22
N LEU A 429 -29.03 -5.76 24.79
CA LEU A 429 -29.12 -5.89 26.24
C LEU A 429 -27.78 -5.54 26.92
N PRO A 430 -27.77 -5.22 28.23
CA PRO A 430 -26.53 -5.03 28.96
C PRO A 430 -25.60 -6.25 28.86
N ILE A 431 -24.30 -5.98 28.78
CA ILE A 431 -23.23 -6.99 28.79
C ILE A 431 -22.44 -6.91 30.09
N GLY A 432 -21.56 -7.88 30.31
CA GLY A 432 -20.77 -8.03 31.55
C GLY A 432 -20.92 -9.42 32.17
N PRO A 433 -20.46 -9.62 33.42
CA PRO A 433 -20.62 -10.87 34.14
C PRO A 433 -22.09 -11.12 34.51
N ASP A 434 -22.64 -12.21 33.99
CA ASP A 434 -23.93 -12.76 34.41
C ASP A 434 -23.68 -13.79 35.51
N THR A 435 -23.99 -13.45 36.77
CA THR A 435 -23.80 -14.33 37.91
C THR A 435 -24.94 -15.35 38.01
N THR A 436 -24.61 -16.57 38.43
CA THR A 436 -25.59 -17.61 38.79
C THR A 436 -25.65 -17.67 40.32
N GLY A 437 -26.85 -17.79 40.89
CA GLY A 437 -26.99 -18.01 42.33
C GLY A 437 -26.32 -19.31 42.80
N PRO A 438 -26.07 -19.46 44.12
CA PRO A 438 -25.41 -20.65 44.67
C PRO A 438 -26.19 -21.95 44.44
N ASP A 439 -27.52 -21.86 44.35
CA ASP A 439 -28.39 -22.95 43.87
C ASP A 439 -28.84 -22.64 42.44
N TRP A 440 -28.08 -23.14 41.46
CA TRP A 440 -28.31 -22.85 40.06
C TRP A 440 -29.65 -23.38 39.55
N LEU A 441 -30.15 -24.50 40.11
CA LEU A 441 -31.38 -25.14 39.65
C LEU A 441 -32.59 -24.34 40.13
N LYS A 442 -32.62 -23.97 41.42
CA LYS A 442 -33.66 -23.09 41.94
C LYS A 442 -33.66 -21.74 41.21
N TRP A 443 -32.47 -21.14 41.06
CA TRP A 443 -32.32 -19.88 40.33
C TRP A 443 -32.88 -19.98 38.90
N CYS A 444 -32.58 -21.07 38.18
CA CYS A 444 -33.09 -21.32 36.82
C CYS A 444 -34.61 -21.53 36.78
N LEU A 445 -35.19 -22.19 37.78
CA LEU A 445 -36.63 -22.50 37.79
C LEU A 445 -37.50 -21.32 38.25
N GLU A 446 -37.00 -20.48 39.15
CA GLU A 446 -37.81 -19.50 39.87
C GLU A 446 -37.38 -18.05 39.64
N GLU A 447 -36.09 -17.80 39.36
CA GLU A 447 -35.51 -16.45 39.43
C GLU A 447 -35.05 -15.89 38.08
N VAL A 448 -34.65 -16.75 37.13
CA VAL A 448 -34.18 -16.29 35.81
C VAL A 448 -35.31 -15.60 35.05
N LYS A 449 -35.04 -14.37 34.60
CA LYS A 449 -35.96 -13.59 33.77
C LYS A 449 -35.33 -13.38 32.40
N LEU A 450 -36.04 -13.83 31.38
CA LEU A 450 -35.71 -13.55 29.99
C LEU A 450 -36.37 -12.24 29.57
N GLU A 451 -35.61 -11.40 28.88
CA GLU A 451 -36.10 -10.14 28.36
C GLU A 451 -37.00 -10.36 27.15
N THR A 452 -38.12 -9.64 27.08
CA THR A 452 -39.05 -9.75 25.95
C THR A 452 -38.57 -8.92 24.76
N GLY A 453 -38.89 -9.38 23.55
CA GLY A 453 -38.55 -8.68 22.31
C GLY A 453 -37.11 -8.88 21.82
N VAL A 454 -36.37 -9.83 22.42
CA VAL A 454 -35.10 -10.30 21.86
C VAL A 454 -35.38 -11.10 20.58
N LYS A 455 -34.80 -10.64 19.47
CA LYS A 455 -34.99 -11.23 18.13
C LYS A 455 -33.68 -11.65 17.46
N ALA A 456 -32.54 -11.40 18.10
CA ALA A 456 -31.26 -11.94 17.67
C ALA A 456 -30.39 -12.28 18.86
N VAL A 457 -29.68 -13.41 18.76
CA VAL A 457 -28.53 -13.74 19.57
C VAL A 457 -27.29 -13.62 18.69
N VAL A 458 -26.35 -12.80 19.14
CA VAL A 458 -25.10 -12.53 18.43
C VAL A 458 -23.94 -12.99 19.32
N CYS A 459 -23.09 -13.87 18.81
CA CYS A 459 -21.97 -14.45 19.54
C CYS A 459 -20.61 -14.04 18.97
N GLY A 460 -19.74 -13.51 19.82
CA GLY A 460 -18.32 -13.28 19.56
C GLY A 460 -17.47 -13.63 20.77
N PHE A 461 -16.31 -12.97 20.90
CA PHE A 461 -15.45 -13.06 22.08
C PHE A 461 -16.07 -12.32 23.27
N ASP A 462 -16.18 -13.01 24.40
CA ASP A 462 -16.78 -12.56 25.65
C ASP A 462 -15.98 -13.13 26.83
N GLU A 463 -15.16 -12.28 27.46
CA GLU A 463 -14.37 -12.63 28.65
C GLU A 463 -15.22 -13.00 29.87
N HIS A 464 -16.52 -12.74 29.81
CA HIS A 464 -17.51 -13.03 30.84
C HIS A 464 -18.46 -14.17 30.46
N ILE A 465 -18.09 -15.01 29.48
CA ILE A 465 -18.85 -16.21 29.13
C ILE A 465 -19.12 -17.06 30.39
N SER A 466 -20.37 -17.43 30.61
CA SER A 466 -20.80 -18.16 31.80
C SER A 466 -21.95 -19.11 31.49
N PHE A 467 -22.24 -20.04 32.41
CA PHE A 467 -23.42 -20.90 32.33
C PHE A 467 -24.71 -20.10 32.09
N ASN A 468 -24.88 -18.99 32.82
CA ASN A 468 -26.04 -18.10 32.70
C ASN A 468 -26.15 -17.49 31.29
N LYS A 469 -25.03 -17.02 30.71
CA LYS A 469 -25.03 -16.50 29.33
C LYS A 469 -25.44 -17.56 28.32
N CYS A 470 -24.86 -18.76 28.42
CA CYS A 470 -25.23 -19.88 27.55
C CYS A 470 -26.70 -20.25 27.68
N LEU A 471 -27.22 -20.28 28.92
CA LEU A 471 -28.63 -20.57 29.21
C LEU A 471 -29.57 -19.53 28.60
N LYS A 472 -29.30 -18.23 28.80
CA LYS A 472 -30.11 -17.15 28.23
C LYS A 472 -30.07 -17.17 26.70
N ALA A 473 -28.87 -17.26 26.12
CA ALA A 473 -28.69 -17.35 24.67
C ALA A 473 -29.48 -18.52 24.07
N ALA A 474 -29.29 -19.73 24.60
CA ALA A 474 -30.02 -20.92 24.14
C ALA A 474 -31.54 -20.79 24.34
N SER A 475 -31.98 -20.13 25.40
CA SER A 475 -33.41 -19.91 25.65
C SER A 475 -34.05 -18.94 24.66
N TYR A 476 -33.37 -17.85 24.29
CA TYR A 476 -33.84 -16.95 23.23
C TYR A 476 -33.86 -17.65 21.86
N LEU A 477 -32.90 -18.54 21.61
CA LEU A 477 -32.78 -19.30 20.37
C LEU A 477 -33.82 -20.41 20.20
N LYS A 478 -34.64 -20.69 21.23
CA LYS A 478 -35.81 -21.58 21.10
C LYS A 478 -36.86 -21.01 20.15
N ASP A 479 -36.94 -19.68 20.01
CA ASP A 479 -37.73 -19.07 18.96
C ASP A 479 -36.98 -19.23 17.63
N GLU A 480 -37.58 -19.97 16.69
CA GLU A 480 -37.02 -20.21 15.37
C GLU A 480 -36.80 -18.90 14.59
N ASN A 481 -37.61 -17.87 14.87
CA ASN A 481 -37.52 -16.54 14.24
C ASN A 481 -36.43 -15.67 14.85
N CYS A 482 -35.86 -16.05 16.01
CA CYS A 482 -34.74 -15.36 16.59
C CYS A 482 -33.49 -15.64 15.74
N LEU A 483 -32.82 -14.61 15.22
CA LEU A 483 -31.59 -14.78 14.43
C LEU A 483 -30.46 -15.32 15.31
N PHE A 484 -29.67 -16.24 14.76
CA PHE A 484 -28.45 -16.71 15.41
C PHE A 484 -27.23 -16.34 14.58
N LEU A 485 -26.50 -15.31 15.00
CA LEU A 485 -25.33 -14.80 14.29
C LEU A 485 -24.05 -15.04 15.11
N ALA A 486 -22.94 -15.25 14.42
CA ALA A 486 -21.63 -15.42 15.03
C ALA A 486 -20.54 -14.68 14.26
N THR A 487 -19.53 -14.18 14.97
CA THR A 487 -18.43 -13.44 14.34
C THR A 487 -17.47 -14.36 13.61
N ASN A 488 -17.00 -15.43 14.24
CA ASN A 488 -16.02 -16.37 13.68
C ASN A 488 -16.06 -17.69 14.47
N ARG A 489 -15.25 -18.66 14.06
CA ARG A 489 -15.12 -19.97 14.73
C ARG A 489 -13.72 -20.21 15.29
N ASP A 490 -12.96 -19.15 15.55
CA ASP A 490 -11.57 -19.26 15.98
C ASP A 490 -11.52 -19.97 17.34
N GLU A 491 -10.78 -21.08 17.40
CA GLU A 491 -10.72 -21.95 18.59
C GLU A 491 -10.00 -21.26 19.75
N THR A 492 -9.01 -20.44 19.45
CA THR A 492 -8.16 -19.77 20.44
C THR A 492 -7.97 -18.30 20.10
N TYR A 493 -7.84 -17.47 21.14
CA TYR A 493 -7.43 -16.09 21.01
C TYR A 493 -5.90 -16.00 21.15
N PRO A 494 -5.17 -15.29 20.26
CA PRO A 494 -3.72 -15.16 20.34
C PRO A 494 -3.25 -14.56 21.67
N CYS A 495 -2.34 -15.26 22.37
CA CYS A 495 -1.74 -14.80 23.62
C CYS A 495 -0.21 -14.75 23.50
N PRO A 496 0.46 -13.63 23.85
CA PRO A 496 1.92 -13.56 23.86
C PRO A 496 2.57 -14.55 24.83
N ASN A 497 1.87 -14.92 25.91
CA ASN A 497 2.33 -15.92 26.86
C ASN A 497 2.02 -17.32 26.33
N LYS A 498 3.04 -18.00 25.79
CA LYS A 498 2.91 -19.35 25.22
C LYS A 498 2.46 -20.44 26.21
N ASN A 499 2.49 -20.16 27.51
CA ASN A 499 2.01 -21.09 28.54
C ASN A 499 0.49 -20.95 28.82
N ILE A 500 -0.19 -20.01 28.18
CA ILE A 500 -1.61 -19.73 28.40
C ILE A 500 -2.36 -19.94 27.09
N VAL A 501 -3.36 -20.81 27.13
CA VAL A 501 -4.33 -20.96 26.05
C VAL A 501 -5.56 -20.15 26.41
N VAL A 502 -5.86 -19.12 25.61
CA VAL A 502 -7.07 -18.30 25.77
C VAL A 502 -8.15 -18.84 24.83
N PRO A 503 -9.34 -19.23 25.32
CA PRO A 503 -10.45 -19.66 24.48
C PRO A 503 -10.87 -18.57 23.49
N GLY A 504 -11.05 -18.93 22.23
CA GLY A 504 -11.52 -18.01 21.19
C GLY A 504 -13.04 -17.94 21.11
N SER A 505 -13.55 -17.12 20.18
CA SER A 505 -14.99 -16.99 19.95
C SER A 505 -15.63 -18.33 19.52
N GLY A 506 -14.89 -19.20 18.83
CA GLY A 506 -15.35 -20.52 18.45
C GLY A 506 -15.67 -21.43 19.64
N SER A 507 -14.87 -21.38 20.71
CA SER A 507 -15.14 -22.15 21.93
C SER A 507 -16.43 -21.67 22.63
N MET A 508 -16.61 -20.35 22.70
CA MET A 508 -17.79 -19.73 23.31
C MET A 508 -19.05 -20.02 22.48
N LEU A 509 -18.92 -19.92 21.15
CA LEU A 509 -19.97 -20.23 20.20
C LEU A 509 -20.37 -21.70 20.27
N ALA A 510 -19.41 -22.61 20.42
CA ALA A 510 -19.68 -24.04 20.56
C ALA A 510 -20.54 -24.32 21.79
N ALA A 511 -20.28 -23.66 22.93
CA ALA A 511 -21.08 -23.80 24.14
C ALA A 511 -22.54 -23.36 23.90
N VAL A 512 -22.74 -22.18 23.29
CA VAL A 512 -24.08 -21.66 22.97
C VAL A 512 -24.80 -22.52 21.93
N SER A 513 -24.13 -22.85 20.82
CA SER A 513 -24.69 -23.61 19.70
C SER A 513 -25.08 -25.03 20.11
N THR A 514 -24.27 -25.68 20.96
CA THR A 514 -24.57 -27.01 21.51
C THR A 514 -25.80 -26.96 22.40
N ALA A 515 -25.88 -25.98 23.32
CA ALA A 515 -27.02 -25.82 24.19
C ALA A 515 -28.31 -25.46 23.43
N ALA A 516 -28.20 -24.67 22.36
CA ALA A 516 -29.32 -24.26 21.52
C ALA A 516 -29.75 -25.32 20.50
N LEU A 517 -28.94 -26.36 20.26
CA LEU A 517 -29.12 -27.36 19.18
C LEU A 517 -29.34 -26.70 17.80
N ARG A 518 -28.73 -25.53 17.58
CA ARG A 518 -28.90 -24.71 16.38
C ARG A 518 -27.56 -24.24 15.87
N LYS A 519 -27.39 -24.21 14.55
CA LYS A 519 -26.17 -23.66 13.92
C LYS A 519 -26.32 -22.14 13.69
N PRO A 520 -25.26 -21.36 13.95
CA PRO A 520 -25.25 -19.93 13.68
C PRO A 520 -24.93 -19.65 12.21
N ILE A 521 -25.30 -18.45 11.75
CA ILE A 521 -24.77 -17.82 10.55
C ILE A 521 -23.46 -17.12 10.96
N VAL A 522 -22.34 -17.56 10.39
CA VAL A 522 -21.01 -16.99 10.68
C VAL A 522 -20.72 -15.89 9.66
N LEU A 523 -20.31 -14.72 10.13
CA LEU A 523 -20.18 -13.52 9.30
C LEU A 523 -18.72 -13.07 9.07
N GLY A 524 -17.76 -13.71 9.74
CA GLY A 524 -16.32 -13.44 9.59
C GLY A 524 -15.59 -14.50 8.77
N LYS A 525 -14.27 -14.35 8.70
CA LYS A 525 -13.38 -15.26 7.95
C LYS A 525 -13.50 -16.69 8.52
N PRO A 526 -13.51 -17.74 7.68
CA PRO A 526 -13.31 -17.75 6.22
C PRO A 526 -14.60 -17.60 5.39
N GLU A 527 -15.71 -17.16 5.98
CA GLU A 527 -16.97 -17.04 5.24
C GLU A 527 -16.95 -15.86 4.26
N HIS A 528 -17.59 -16.06 3.11
CA HIS A 528 -17.65 -15.09 2.02
C HIS A 528 -18.31 -13.76 2.41
N TYR A 529 -19.19 -13.76 3.42
CA TYR A 529 -19.96 -12.58 3.82
C TYR A 529 -19.08 -11.37 4.17
N MET A 530 -17.91 -11.59 4.78
CA MET A 530 -16.96 -10.50 5.03
C MET A 530 -16.41 -9.90 3.72
N THR A 531 -16.17 -10.74 2.71
CA THR A 531 -15.78 -10.28 1.37
C THR A 531 -16.91 -9.51 0.70
N ASP A 532 -18.17 -9.94 0.87
CA ASP A 532 -19.33 -9.22 0.35
C ASP A 532 -19.49 -7.84 1.01
N CYS A 533 -19.21 -7.75 2.32
CA CYS A 533 -19.18 -6.46 3.03
C CYS A 533 -18.11 -5.52 2.45
N ILE A 534 -16.93 -6.06 2.11
CA ILE A 534 -15.85 -5.28 1.49
C ILE A 534 -16.28 -4.84 0.09
N ARG A 535 -16.80 -5.74 -0.75
CA ARG A 535 -17.28 -5.43 -2.11
C ARG A 535 -18.43 -4.41 -2.09
N TYR A 536 -19.33 -4.48 -1.12
CA TYR A 536 -20.41 -3.51 -0.95
C TYR A 536 -19.89 -2.08 -0.72
N ARG A 537 -18.76 -1.94 -0.01
CA ARG A 537 -18.12 -0.64 0.26
C ARG A 537 -17.03 -0.27 -0.75
N CYS A 538 -16.53 -1.23 -1.51
CA CYS A 538 -15.50 -1.09 -2.53
C CYS A 538 -16.00 -1.77 -3.82
N PRO A 539 -16.94 -1.15 -4.55
CA PRO A 539 -17.52 -1.72 -5.76
C PRO A 539 -16.50 -1.89 -6.90
N ASP A 540 -15.38 -1.16 -6.83
CA ASP A 540 -14.22 -1.22 -7.73
C ASP A 540 -13.28 -2.41 -7.45
N LEU A 541 -13.54 -3.20 -6.40
CA LEU A 541 -12.68 -4.32 -6.03
C LEU A 541 -12.76 -5.46 -7.07
N VAL A 542 -11.68 -5.62 -7.83
CA VAL A 542 -11.47 -6.76 -8.76
C VAL A 542 -10.72 -7.87 -8.04
N SER A 543 -11.34 -9.04 -7.90
CA SER A 543 -10.83 -10.12 -7.04
C SER A 543 -9.49 -10.66 -7.53
N GLU A 544 -9.34 -10.85 -8.84
CA GLU A 544 -8.13 -11.36 -9.50
C GLU A 544 -6.94 -10.40 -9.37
N LYS A 545 -7.20 -9.11 -9.15
CA LYS A 545 -6.19 -8.05 -8.91
C LYS A 545 -5.99 -7.77 -7.42
N THR A 546 -6.69 -8.48 -6.53
CA THR A 546 -6.63 -8.29 -5.08
C THR A 546 -5.77 -9.36 -4.43
N LEU A 547 -4.95 -8.96 -3.46
CA LEU A 547 -4.11 -9.85 -2.66
C LEU A 547 -4.62 -9.89 -1.22
N MET A 548 -5.07 -11.07 -0.76
CA MET A 548 -5.38 -11.32 0.64
C MET A 548 -4.11 -11.74 1.38
N ILE A 549 -3.72 -10.96 2.39
CA ILE A 549 -2.53 -11.21 3.22
C ILE A 549 -2.99 -11.63 4.61
N GLY A 550 -2.45 -12.74 5.12
CA GLY A 550 -2.78 -13.22 6.46
C GLY A 550 -1.79 -14.26 6.99
N ASP A 551 -2.04 -14.73 8.20
CA ASP A 551 -1.15 -15.65 8.93
C ASP A 551 -1.81 -16.98 9.27
N ARG A 552 -3.07 -17.17 8.89
CA ARG A 552 -3.80 -18.43 9.08
C ARG A 552 -4.36 -19.00 7.78
N LEU A 553 -4.16 -20.30 7.59
CA LEU A 553 -4.55 -21.04 6.38
C LEU A 553 -6.07 -21.20 6.30
N GLU A 554 -6.67 -21.64 7.40
CA GLU A 554 -8.08 -21.97 7.57
C GLU A 554 -9.01 -20.75 7.62
N THR A 555 -8.48 -19.55 7.87
CA THR A 555 -9.26 -18.29 7.88
C THR A 555 -8.87 -17.37 6.74
N ASP A 556 -7.64 -16.85 6.74
CA ASP A 556 -7.26 -15.74 5.86
C ASP A 556 -7.05 -16.23 4.42
N ILE A 557 -6.25 -17.28 4.27
CA ILE A 557 -5.95 -17.87 2.96
C ILE A 557 -7.22 -18.48 2.38
N LEU A 558 -7.97 -19.26 3.17
CA LEU A 558 -9.22 -19.84 2.71
C LEU A 558 -10.26 -18.80 2.29
N MET A 559 -10.39 -17.66 3.00
CA MET A 559 -11.26 -16.56 2.58
C MET A 559 -10.82 -16.00 1.22
N GLY A 560 -9.53 -15.67 1.08
CA GLY A 560 -9.00 -15.09 -0.16
C GLY A 560 -9.19 -16.03 -1.36
N ARG A 561 -8.90 -17.33 -1.18
CA ARG A 561 -9.09 -18.36 -2.21
C ARG A 561 -10.56 -18.47 -2.64
N ARG A 562 -11.49 -18.54 -1.67
CA ARG A 562 -12.94 -18.58 -1.94
C ARG A 562 -13.45 -17.32 -2.63
N ALA A 563 -12.81 -16.18 -2.37
CA ALA A 563 -13.13 -14.91 -3.02
C ALA A 563 -12.55 -14.75 -4.43
N GLY A 564 -11.72 -15.68 -4.90
CA GLY A 564 -11.00 -15.55 -6.19
C GLY A 564 -9.79 -14.61 -6.12
N MET A 565 -9.32 -14.28 -4.92
CA MET A 565 -8.16 -13.42 -4.70
C MET A 565 -6.87 -14.22 -4.75
N LYS A 566 -5.76 -13.53 -5.07
CA LYS A 566 -4.42 -14.06 -4.74
C LYS A 566 -4.23 -14.06 -3.24
N THR A 567 -3.44 -15.00 -2.74
CA THR A 567 -3.24 -15.18 -1.30
C THR A 567 -1.76 -15.23 -0.93
N LEU A 568 -1.40 -14.53 0.14
CA LEU A 568 -0.05 -14.48 0.70
C LEU A 568 -0.09 -14.87 2.18
N LEU A 569 0.59 -15.97 2.52
CA LEU A 569 0.79 -16.40 3.91
C LEU A 569 2.04 -15.74 4.50
N VAL A 570 1.88 -15.14 5.68
CA VAL A 570 2.98 -14.57 6.46
C VAL A 570 3.37 -15.50 7.61
N GLY A 571 4.56 -16.08 7.54
CA GLY A 571 5.08 -17.10 8.46
C GLY A 571 5.47 -16.62 9.86
N SER A 572 5.42 -15.31 10.12
CA SER A 572 5.73 -14.75 11.44
C SER A 572 4.55 -14.79 12.43
N GLY A 573 3.36 -15.18 11.95
CA GLY A 573 2.15 -15.32 12.76
C GLY A 573 1.92 -16.76 13.22
N ILE A 574 0.74 -17.30 12.93
CA ILE A 574 0.29 -18.59 13.46
C ILE A 574 0.79 -19.78 12.63
N HIS A 575 0.54 -19.79 11.33
CA HIS A 575 0.95 -20.90 10.45
C HIS A 575 2.29 -20.64 9.77
N THR A 576 3.02 -21.73 9.54
CA THR A 576 4.36 -21.73 8.97
C THR A 576 4.39 -22.44 7.61
N LEU A 577 5.54 -22.38 6.92
CA LEU A 577 5.74 -23.12 5.67
C LEU A 577 5.60 -24.65 5.86
N ASP A 578 5.90 -25.17 7.05
CA ASP A 578 5.76 -26.60 7.33
C ASP A 578 4.29 -27.02 7.42
N ASP A 579 3.41 -26.14 7.91
CA ASP A 579 1.96 -26.36 7.91
C ASP A 579 1.41 -26.40 6.49
N VAL A 580 1.92 -25.53 5.59
CA VAL A 580 1.59 -25.56 4.16
C VAL A 580 2.02 -26.89 3.54
N ARG A 581 3.24 -27.35 3.80
CA ARG A 581 3.75 -28.64 3.29
C ARG A 581 2.89 -29.81 3.77
N LYS A 582 2.40 -29.75 5.00
CA LYS A 582 1.47 -30.74 5.56
C LYS A 582 0.13 -30.76 4.82
N LEU A 583 -0.47 -29.59 4.57
CA LEU A 583 -1.72 -29.51 3.78
C LEU A 583 -1.56 -30.09 2.37
N VAL A 584 -0.42 -29.80 1.71
CA VAL A 584 -0.11 -30.36 0.39
C VAL A 584 -0.01 -31.89 0.45
N ALA A 585 0.65 -32.43 1.47
CA ALA A 585 0.77 -33.88 1.67
C ALA A 585 -0.59 -34.55 1.97
N GLU A 586 -1.51 -33.83 2.62
CA GLU A 586 -2.88 -34.27 2.91
C GLU A 586 -3.85 -34.08 1.71
N GLY A 587 -3.39 -33.52 0.59
CA GLY A 587 -4.22 -33.27 -0.60
C GLY A 587 -5.21 -32.10 -0.45
N ARG A 588 -5.03 -31.24 0.56
CA ARG A 588 -5.91 -30.10 0.85
C ARG A 588 -5.45 -28.85 0.09
N HIS A 589 -5.47 -28.94 -1.23
CA HIS A 589 -4.92 -27.89 -2.11
C HIS A 589 -5.71 -26.57 -2.09
N ASP A 590 -6.97 -26.58 -1.64
CA ASP A 590 -7.81 -25.38 -1.59
C ASP A 590 -7.36 -24.37 -0.52
N GLU A 591 -6.61 -24.84 0.47
CA GLU A 591 -6.10 -24.04 1.60
C GLU A 591 -4.62 -23.65 1.43
N VAL A 592 -4.01 -24.03 0.29
CA VAL A 592 -2.60 -23.70 -0.01
C VAL A 592 -2.53 -22.26 -0.54
N PRO A 593 -1.67 -21.40 0.05
CA PRO A 593 -1.54 -20.02 -0.39
C PRO A 593 -0.81 -19.93 -1.75
N ASP A 594 -1.06 -18.87 -2.52
CA ASP A 594 -0.33 -18.61 -3.77
C ASP A 594 1.13 -18.23 -3.48
N PHE A 595 1.35 -17.49 -2.39
CA PHE A 595 2.67 -16.97 -2.00
C PHE A 595 2.93 -17.18 -0.51
N TYR A 596 4.22 -17.20 -0.13
CA TYR A 596 4.67 -17.29 1.26
C TYR A 596 5.79 -16.29 1.52
N LEU A 597 5.71 -15.58 2.64
CA LEU A 597 6.78 -14.75 3.17
C LEU A 597 7.10 -15.14 4.62
N PRO A 598 8.37 -15.20 5.04
CA PRO A 598 8.74 -15.46 6.44
C PRO A 598 8.19 -14.41 7.42
N LYS A 599 8.20 -13.13 7.06
CA LYS A 599 7.60 -12.03 7.84
C LYS A 599 7.00 -10.97 6.91
N LEU A 600 6.03 -10.20 7.41
CA LEU A 600 5.33 -9.21 6.59
C LEU A 600 6.27 -8.16 5.99
N GLY A 601 7.30 -7.75 6.73
CA GLY A 601 8.28 -6.75 6.26
C GLY A 601 9.09 -7.18 5.04
N ASP A 602 9.16 -8.48 4.73
CA ASP A 602 9.83 -8.98 3.52
C ASP A 602 9.06 -8.61 2.23
N ILE A 603 7.82 -8.12 2.35
CA ILE A 603 7.05 -7.64 1.21
C ILE A 603 7.62 -6.36 0.61
N VAL A 604 8.37 -5.57 1.40
CA VAL A 604 8.94 -4.29 0.95
C VAL A 604 9.90 -4.52 -0.21
N ASP A 605 10.77 -5.53 -0.10
CA ASP A 605 11.72 -5.93 -1.14
C ASP A 605 11.05 -6.42 -2.44
N MET A 606 9.73 -6.66 -2.40
CA MET A 606 8.93 -7.07 -3.56
C MET A 606 8.07 -5.92 -4.14
N LEU A 607 7.94 -4.82 -3.41
CA LEU A 607 7.14 -3.65 -3.79
C LEU A 607 8.00 -2.46 -4.25
N THR A 608 9.27 -2.43 -3.86
CA THR A 608 10.33 -1.59 -4.44
C THR A 608 10.92 -2.27 -5.66
#